data_AF-A0A1V2LD57-F1
#
_entry.id   AF-A0A1V2LD57-F1
#
_cell.length_a   1.000
_cell.length_b   1.000
_cell.length_c   1.000
_cell.angle_alpha   90.00
_cell.angle_beta   90.00
_cell.angle_gamma   90.00
#
_symmetry.space_group_name_H-M   'P 1'
#
loop_
_entity.id
_entity.type
_entity.pdbx_description
1 polymer ?
#
loop_
_entity_poly.entity_id
_entity_poly.type
_entity_poly.pdbx_seq_one_letter_code
_entity_poly.pdbx_strand_id
1 'polypeptide(L)'
;MISTDKPVLKKRKLEDEEDEKDTTSLLPDTPSDLIITTYDISKSHKIDTLPMKANRYIKHILSLWETSTQTPELLLETKKSLFPMLVKLRKSTLTNEALTSLLTILYHMQRGEFMRANESYMKFSIGNVAWPIGVASVSIHSRKSQAKTEEGQKAMIMLDETTRKWITAVKRLITFKEKYTASSCVKGSLTYHQ
;
A
#
# COMPACT_ATOMS: atom_id res chain seq x y z
N MET A 1 -6.61 13.04 49.66
CA MET A 1 -6.08 13.49 48.35
C MET A 1 -6.14 12.30 47.42
N ILE A 2 -7.07 12.31 46.47
CA ILE A 2 -7.48 11.14 45.68
C ILE A 2 -6.53 10.96 44.48
N SER A 3 -6.18 9.69 44.29
CA SER A 3 -5.26 9.10 43.31
C SER A 3 -5.43 9.64 41.89
N THR A 4 -4.30 9.98 41.27
CA THR A 4 -4.16 10.10 39.82
C THR A 4 -4.25 8.72 39.20
N ASP A 5 -5.39 8.37 38.59
CA ASP A 5 -5.48 7.17 37.76
C ASP A 5 -5.66 7.51 36.28
N LYS A 6 -4.72 6.99 35.50
CA LYS A 6 -4.47 7.34 34.09
C LYS A 6 -5.49 6.66 33.15
N PRO A 7 -5.79 7.25 31.98
CA PRO A 7 -6.58 6.61 30.93
C PRO A 7 -5.71 5.67 30.06
N VAL A 8 -5.03 4.68 30.66
CA VAL A 8 -4.10 3.77 29.95
C VAL A 8 -4.78 2.47 29.50
N LEU A 9 -5.80 2.00 30.23
CA LEU A 9 -6.49 0.73 29.90
C LEU A 9 -7.35 0.79 28.63
N LYS A 10 -7.86 1.97 28.25
CA LYS A 10 -8.74 2.10 27.09
C LYS A 10 -8.00 2.13 25.75
N LYS A 11 -6.74 2.58 25.73
CA LYS A 11 -5.90 2.59 24.53
C LYS A 11 -5.49 1.18 24.10
N ARG A 12 -5.12 0.32 25.06
CA ARG A 12 -4.65 -1.04 24.78
C ARG A 12 -5.73 -1.89 24.09
N LYS A 13 -6.98 -1.83 24.59
CA LYS A 13 -8.12 -2.53 23.95
C LYS A 13 -8.47 -2.03 22.55
N LEU A 14 -8.27 -0.74 22.27
CA LEU A 14 -8.53 -0.17 20.94
C LEU A 14 -7.41 -0.55 19.95
N GLU A 15 -6.16 -0.62 20.43
CA GLU A 15 -5.01 -1.10 19.67
C GLU A 15 -5.19 -2.60 19.32
N ASP A 16 -5.61 -3.42 20.29
CA ASP A 16 -5.84 -4.85 20.10
C ASP A 16 -7.01 -5.16 19.11
N GLU A 17 -8.09 -4.36 19.10
CA GLU A 17 -9.23 -4.53 18.16
C GLU A 17 -8.92 -4.06 16.72
N GLU A 18 -8.05 -3.07 16.54
CA GLU A 18 -7.62 -2.60 15.21
C GLU A 18 -6.65 -3.59 14.55
N ASP A 19 -5.75 -4.20 15.32
CA ASP A 19 -4.82 -5.25 14.87
C ASP A 19 -5.57 -6.55 14.47
N GLU A 20 -6.66 -6.89 15.17
CA GLU A 20 -7.49 -8.06 14.86
C GLU A 20 -8.28 -7.88 13.53
N LYS A 21 -8.77 -6.67 13.24
CA LYS A 21 -9.39 -6.35 11.95
C LYS A 21 -8.40 -6.35 10.79
N ASP A 22 -7.17 -5.89 11.04
CA ASP A 22 -6.11 -5.86 10.02
C ASP A 22 -5.71 -7.27 9.55
N THR A 23 -5.88 -8.29 10.40
CA THR A 23 -5.49 -9.67 10.10
C THR A 23 -6.63 -10.50 9.47
N THR A 24 -7.89 -10.18 9.77
CA THR A 24 -9.08 -10.98 9.38
C THR A 24 -9.43 -10.92 7.88
N SER A 25 -8.93 -9.93 7.13
CA SER A 25 -9.28 -9.70 5.71
C SER A 25 -8.14 -9.93 4.71
N LEU A 26 -7.05 -10.57 5.13
CA LEU A 26 -5.88 -10.78 4.28
C LEU A 26 -6.11 -11.85 3.23
N LEU A 27 -5.56 -11.63 2.03
CA LEU A 27 -5.54 -12.65 0.98
C LEU A 27 -4.62 -13.81 1.40
N PRO A 28 -5.01 -15.07 1.12
CA PRO A 28 -4.31 -16.27 1.59
C PRO A 28 -2.90 -16.43 1.01
N ASP A 29 -2.59 -15.76 -0.10
CA ASP A 29 -1.28 -15.78 -0.74
C ASP A 29 -0.32 -14.70 -0.19
N THR A 30 -0.73 -13.94 0.81
CA THR A 30 0.10 -12.93 1.48
C THR A 30 0.99 -13.60 2.54
N PRO A 31 2.33 -13.52 2.42
CA PRO A 31 3.24 -14.08 3.43
C PRO A 31 3.11 -13.33 4.75
N SER A 32 3.04 -14.07 5.87
CA SER A 32 2.80 -13.50 7.20
C SER A 32 3.88 -12.51 7.65
N ASP A 33 5.12 -12.68 7.22
CA ASP A 33 6.26 -11.79 7.53
C ASP A 33 6.20 -10.45 6.77
N LEU A 34 5.39 -10.37 5.71
CA LEU A 34 5.28 -9.21 4.83
C LEU A 34 4.00 -8.40 5.03
N ILE A 35 3.16 -8.74 6.01
CA ILE A 35 1.91 -8.03 6.31
C ILE A 35 2.22 -6.58 6.68
N ILE A 36 1.57 -5.63 6.01
CA ILE A 36 1.65 -4.20 6.31
C ILE A 36 0.40 -3.84 7.11
N THR A 37 0.60 -3.26 8.29
CA THR A 37 -0.48 -2.80 9.17
C THR A 37 -0.67 -1.29 9.06
N THR A 38 -1.83 -0.83 9.49
CA THR A 38 -2.12 0.61 9.64
C THR A 38 -1.15 1.29 10.61
N TYR A 39 -0.74 0.59 11.69
CA TYR A 39 0.27 1.05 12.63
C TYR A 39 1.63 1.30 11.96
N ASP A 40 2.11 0.33 11.17
CA ASP A 40 3.36 0.43 10.41
C ASP A 40 3.36 1.69 9.52
N ILE A 41 2.25 1.96 8.83
CA ILE A 41 2.10 3.13 7.96
C ILE A 41 2.12 4.43 8.77
N SER A 42 1.47 4.48 9.93
CA SER A 42 1.45 5.68 10.79
C SER A 42 2.84 6.08 11.30
N LYS A 43 3.74 5.11 11.45
CA LYS A 43 5.11 5.29 11.93
C LYS A 43 6.15 5.14 10.82
N SER A 44 5.75 5.27 9.56
CA SER A 44 6.62 5.03 8.39
C SER A 44 7.95 5.81 8.42
N HIS A 45 7.95 7.02 8.99
CA HIS A 45 9.14 7.87 9.13
C HIS A 45 10.12 7.44 10.24
N LYS A 46 9.75 6.50 11.12
CA LYS A 46 10.58 6.02 12.24
C LYS A 46 11.05 4.57 12.06
N ILE A 47 10.44 3.82 11.14
CA ILE A 47 10.65 2.39 10.99
C ILE A 47 11.50 2.13 9.76
N ASP A 48 12.80 1.95 9.95
CA ASP A 48 13.77 1.71 8.87
C ASP A 48 13.56 0.36 8.15
N THR A 49 12.85 -0.58 8.78
CA THR A 49 12.55 -1.91 8.21
C THR A 49 11.40 -1.87 7.20
N LEU A 50 10.57 -0.83 7.24
CA LEU A 50 9.34 -0.77 6.47
C LEU A 50 9.55 -0.60 4.95
N PRO A 51 10.51 0.24 4.47
CA PRO A 51 10.89 0.26 3.06
C PRO A 51 11.34 -1.12 2.54
N MET A 52 12.03 -1.89 3.38
CA MET A 52 12.49 -3.24 3.02
C MET A 52 11.32 -4.23 2.98
N LYS A 53 10.36 -4.12 3.89
CA LYS A 53 9.11 -4.91 3.89
C LYS A 53 8.32 -4.68 2.60
N ALA A 54 8.13 -3.41 2.21
CA ALA A 54 7.49 -3.04 0.94
C ALA A 54 8.25 -3.61 -0.27
N ASN A 55 9.59 -3.54 -0.26
CA ASN A 55 10.43 -4.09 -1.32
C ASN A 55 10.22 -5.60 -1.51
N ARG A 56 10.22 -6.35 -0.40
CA ARG A 56 10.00 -7.80 -0.41
C ARG A 56 8.60 -8.15 -0.89
N TYR A 57 7.58 -7.42 -0.46
CA TYR A 57 6.21 -7.65 -0.92
C TYR A 57 6.03 -7.38 -2.41
N ILE A 58 6.64 -6.32 -2.95
CA ILE A 58 6.62 -6.06 -4.40
C ILE A 58 7.31 -7.20 -5.17
N LYS A 59 8.44 -7.70 -4.67
CA LYS A 59 9.13 -8.86 -5.27
C LYS A 59 8.29 -10.13 -5.20
N HIS A 60 7.55 -10.34 -4.11
CA HIS A 60 6.60 -11.45 -3.99
C HIS A 60 5.53 -11.38 -5.09
N ILE A 61 4.91 -10.23 -5.30
CA ILE A 61 3.91 -10.04 -6.37
C ILE A 61 4.54 -10.31 -7.76
N LEU A 62 5.77 -9.85 -8.00
CA LEU A 62 6.48 -10.14 -9.25
C LEU A 62 6.74 -11.64 -9.44
N SER A 63 7.09 -12.35 -8.37
CA SER A 63 7.26 -13.81 -8.38
C SER A 63 5.94 -14.52 -8.67
N LEU A 64 4.83 -14.06 -8.12
CA LEU A 64 3.50 -14.60 -8.45
C LEU A 64 3.16 -14.37 -9.93
N TRP A 65 3.52 -13.21 -10.47
CA TRP A 65 3.31 -12.90 -11.89
C TRP A 65 4.11 -13.85 -12.79
N GLU A 66 5.37 -14.10 -12.48
CA GLU A 66 6.21 -15.08 -13.20
C GLU A 66 5.54 -16.45 -13.28
N THR A 67 4.99 -16.94 -12.17
CA THR A 67 4.30 -18.23 -12.12
C THR A 67 2.96 -18.25 -12.86
N SER A 68 2.28 -17.11 -12.97
CA SER A 68 0.92 -17.03 -13.52
C SER A 68 0.82 -17.17 -15.05
N THR A 69 1.93 -17.17 -15.81
CA THR A 69 1.98 -17.11 -17.30
C THR A 69 1.20 -15.97 -17.97
N GLN A 70 0.62 -15.04 -17.20
CA GLN A 70 -0.16 -13.93 -17.73
C GLN A 70 0.77 -12.83 -18.28
N THR A 71 0.60 -12.45 -19.54
CA THR A 71 1.28 -11.30 -20.20
C THR A 71 2.80 -11.21 -19.93
N PRO A 72 3.61 -12.16 -20.45
CA PRO A 72 5.05 -12.21 -20.18
C PRO A 72 5.83 -11.01 -20.72
N GLU A 73 5.40 -10.42 -21.84
CA GLU A 73 6.04 -9.24 -22.43
C GLU A 73 5.98 -8.03 -21.49
N LEU A 74 4.81 -7.80 -20.88
CA LEU A 74 4.58 -6.69 -19.97
C LEU A 74 5.38 -6.85 -18.66
N LEU A 75 5.60 -8.09 -18.22
CA LEU A 75 6.34 -8.38 -17.00
C LEU A 75 7.78 -7.90 -17.08
N LEU A 76 8.47 -8.13 -18.20
CA LEU A 76 9.87 -7.71 -18.37
C LEU A 76 10.00 -6.18 -18.31
N GLU A 77 9.12 -5.47 -19.00
CA GLU A 77 9.08 -4.01 -18.99
C GLU A 77 8.76 -3.48 -17.59
N THR A 78 7.81 -4.11 -16.89
CA THR A 78 7.40 -3.74 -15.54
C THR A 78 8.54 -3.91 -14.54
N LYS A 79 9.31 -5.02 -14.62
CA LYS A 79 10.51 -5.23 -13.80
C LYS A 79 11.56 -4.13 -14.01
N LYS A 80 11.83 -3.77 -15.28
CA LYS A 80 12.77 -2.70 -15.63
C LYS A 80 12.32 -1.35 -15.05
N SER A 81 11.04 -1.03 -15.18
CA SER A 81 10.47 0.22 -14.66
C SER A 81 10.45 0.28 -13.14
N LEU A 82 10.27 -0.84 -12.43
CA LEU A 82 10.27 -0.90 -10.97
C LEU A 82 11.68 -0.88 -10.36
N PHE A 83 12.70 -1.34 -11.09
CA PHE A 83 14.07 -1.50 -10.58
C PHE A 83 14.62 -0.24 -9.87
N PRO A 84 14.54 0.98 -10.44
CA PRO A 84 15.03 2.19 -9.78
C PRO A 84 14.35 2.45 -8.44
N MET A 85 13.04 2.22 -8.35
CA MET A 85 12.28 2.40 -7.11
C MET A 85 12.63 1.32 -6.08
N LEU A 86 12.83 0.07 -6.49
CA LEU A 86 13.30 -1.00 -5.62
C LEU A 86 14.70 -0.71 -5.05
N VAL A 87 15.56 -0.03 -5.80
CA VAL A 87 16.86 0.43 -5.27
C VAL A 87 16.66 1.55 -4.25
N LYS A 88 15.79 2.53 -4.53
CA LYS A 88 15.47 3.62 -3.59
C LYS A 88 14.88 3.11 -2.27
N LEU A 89 13.98 2.12 -2.32
CA LEU A 89 13.42 1.48 -1.12
C LEU A 89 14.49 0.76 -0.30
N ARG A 90 15.44 0.06 -0.94
CA ARG A 90 16.53 -0.64 -0.24
C ARG A 90 17.49 0.31 0.46
N LYS A 91 17.72 1.48 -0.15
CA LYS A 91 18.57 2.54 0.41
C LYS A 91 17.82 3.48 1.35
N SER A 92 16.51 3.28 1.56
CA SER A 92 15.63 4.18 2.31
C SER A 92 15.71 5.65 1.85
N THR A 93 15.92 5.89 0.56
CA THR A 93 16.04 7.25 -0.03
C THR A 93 14.73 7.75 -0.64
N LEU A 94 13.64 7.01 -0.49
CA LEU A 94 12.32 7.45 -0.96
C LEU A 94 11.76 8.48 0.04
N THR A 95 11.06 9.51 -0.45
CA THR A 95 10.45 10.50 0.45
C THR A 95 9.40 9.83 1.33
N ASN A 96 9.25 10.30 2.58
CA ASN A 96 8.29 9.74 3.53
C ASN A 96 6.85 9.75 2.97
N GLU A 97 6.47 10.82 2.27
CA GLU A 97 5.16 10.97 1.63
C GLU A 97 4.90 9.92 0.54
N ALA A 98 5.90 9.66 -0.31
CA ALA A 98 5.80 8.65 -1.35
C ALA A 98 5.84 7.23 -0.77
N LEU A 99 6.63 7.01 0.29
CA LEU A 99 6.67 5.75 1.01
C LEU A 99 5.33 5.44 1.67
N THR A 100 4.75 6.38 2.42
CA THR A 100 3.42 6.24 3.05
C THR A 100 2.38 5.90 2.00
N SER A 101 2.33 6.65 0.90
CA SER A 101 1.34 6.42 -0.16
C SER A 101 1.51 5.05 -0.82
N LEU A 102 2.75 4.63 -1.07
CA LEU A 102 3.05 3.30 -1.60
C LEU A 102 2.62 2.20 -0.63
N LEU A 103 2.92 2.35 0.66
CA LEU A 103 2.52 1.38 1.68
C LEU A 103 1.01 1.27 1.80
N THR A 104 0.29 2.38 1.73
CA THR A 104 -1.18 2.41 1.71
C THR A 104 -1.74 1.62 0.52
N ILE A 105 -1.15 1.77 -0.67
CA ILE A 105 -1.54 0.98 -1.86
C ILE A 105 -1.32 -0.51 -1.60
N LEU A 106 -0.12 -0.89 -1.12
CA LEU A 106 0.23 -2.29 -0.84
C LEU A 106 -0.65 -2.89 0.27
N TYR A 107 -0.97 -2.12 1.30
CA TYR A 107 -1.88 -2.49 2.39
C TYR A 107 -3.26 -2.89 1.87
N HIS A 108 -3.85 -2.08 0.96
CA HIS A 108 -5.14 -2.41 0.36
C HIS A 108 -5.03 -3.61 -0.61
N MET A 109 -3.92 -3.75 -1.32
CA MET A 109 -3.67 -4.92 -2.18
C MET A 109 -3.62 -6.23 -1.38
N GLN A 110 -3.01 -6.22 -0.18
CA GLN A 110 -2.95 -7.40 0.70
C GLN A 110 -4.32 -7.88 1.17
N ARG A 111 -5.31 -6.98 1.23
CA ARG A 111 -6.69 -7.26 1.66
C ARG A 111 -7.66 -7.51 0.49
N GLY A 112 -7.15 -7.53 -0.75
CA GLY A 112 -7.99 -7.66 -1.95
C GLY A 112 -8.88 -6.44 -2.23
N GLU A 113 -8.65 -5.31 -1.55
CA GLU A 113 -9.42 -4.07 -1.70
C GLU A 113 -8.92 -3.25 -2.89
N PHE A 114 -8.95 -3.82 -4.11
CA PHE A 114 -8.34 -3.21 -5.30
C PHE A 114 -8.93 -1.86 -5.68
N MET A 115 -10.22 -1.63 -5.40
CA MET A 115 -10.85 -0.32 -5.61
C MET A 115 -10.20 0.76 -4.74
N ARG A 116 -9.94 0.47 -3.46
CA ARG A 116 -9.27 1.40 -2.52
C ARG A 116 -7.79 1.55 -2.83
N ALA A 117 -7.13 0.47 -3.26
CA ALA A 117 -5.76 0.54 -3.77
C ALA A 117 -5.65 1.47 -4.98
N ASN A 118 -6.62 1.40 -5.91
CA ASN A 118 -6.71 2.28 -7.06
C ASN A 118 -6.98 3.74 -6.67
N GLU A 119 -7.88 4.00 -5.73
CA GLU A 119 -8.13 5.36 -5.23
C GLU A 119 -6.86 5.97 -4.60
N SER A 120 -6.15 5.18 -3.78
CA SER A 120 -4.88 5.58 -3.16
C SER A 120 -3.80 5.85 -4.22
N TYR A 121 -3.73 5.01 -5.26
CA TYR A 121 -2.86 5.23 -6.41
C TYR A 121 -3.18 6.54 -7.14
N MET A 122 -4.45 6.85 -7.37
CA MET A 122 -4.86 8.08 -8.05
C MET A 122 -4.42 9.31 -7.26
N LYS A 123 -4.71 9.34 -5.94
CA LYS A 123 -4.25 10.40 -5.02
C LYS A 123 -2.73 10.59 -5.12
N PHE A 124 -1.98 9.50 -5.01
CA PHE A 124 -0.52 9.52 -5.10
C PHE A 124 0.00 10.02 -6.44
N SER A 125 -0.58 9.59 -7.56
CA SER A 125 -0.13 9.97 -8.90
C SER A 125 -0.28 11.46 -9.18
N ILE A 126 -1.31 12.09 -8.59
CA ILE A 126 -1.58 13.53 -8.67
C ILE A 126 -0.66 14.32 -7.74
N GLY A 127 -0.03 13.69 -6.75
CA GLY A 127 0.87 14.36 -5.78
C GLY A 127 0.32 14.47 -4.37
N ASN A 128 -0.86 13.89 -4.10
CA ASN A 128 -1.44 13.85 -2.76
C ASN A 128 -0.99 12.61 -1.98
N VAL A 129 -0.74 12.78 -0.68
CA VAL A 129 -0.37 11.66 0.19
C VAL A 129 -1.58 10.79 0.49
N ALA A 130 -1.49 9.49 0.20
CA ALA A 130 -2.55 8.53 0.48
C ALA A 130 -2.34 7.85 1.84
N TRP A 131 -3.35 7.95 2.71
CA TRP A 131 -3.39 7.30 4.03
C TRP A 131 -4.51 6.24 4.09
N PRO A 132 -4.32 5.13 4.81
CA PRO A 132 -5.35 4.11 4.95
C PRO A 132 -6.53 4.65 5.77
N ILE A 133 -7.72 4.16 5.47
CA ILE A 133 -8.97 4.54 6.15
C ILE A 133 -8.84 4.20 7.65
N GLY A 134 -9.11 5.17 8.52
CA GLY A 134 -8.93 5.05 9.97
C GLY A 134 -7.63 5.67 10.50
N VAL A 135 -6.60 5.80 9.65
CA VAL A 135 -5.37 6.54 9.96
C VAL A 135 -5.46 7.92 9.35
N ALA A 136 -6.25 8.81 9.96
CA ALA A 136 -6.29 10.19 9.52
C ALA A 136 -5.04 10.92 10.04
N SER A 137 -4.22 11.47 9.14
CA SER A 137 -3.19 12.46 9.49
C SER A 137 -3.78 13.82 9.88
N VAL A 138 -5.11 13.94 10.01
CA VAL A 138 -5.76 15.23 10.24
C VAL A 138 -7.00 15.12 11.11
N SER A 139 -6.98 15.85 12.23
CA SER A 139 -8.13 16.09 13.10
C SER A 139 -9.30 16.64 12.29
N ILE A 140 -10.53 16.32 12.69
CA ILE A 140 -11.84 16.70 12.11
C ILE A 140 -12.06 18.23 11.91
N HIS A 141 -11.06 19.07 12.20
CA HIS A 141 -11.09 20.53 12.13
C HIS A 141 -10.17 21.16 11.06
N SER A 142 -9.53 20.42 10.16
CA SER A 142 -8.74 21.02 9.06
C SER A 142 -9.55 21.55 7.87
N ARG A 143 -10.85 21.77 8.04
CA ARG A 143 -11.71 22.44 7.04
C ARG A 143 -11.37 23.92 6.86
N LYS A 144 -10.08 24.27 6.75
CA LYS A 144 -9.61 25.54 6.21
C LYS A 144 -8.65 25.24 5.06
N SER A 145 -9.18 25.48 3.85
CA SER A 145 -8.54 25.46 2.54
C SER A 145 -8.12 24.10 1.94
N GLN A 146 -9.10 23.22 1.69
CA GLN A 146 -9.00 22.19 0.64
C GLN A 146 -9.38 22.74 -0.76
N ALA A 147 -9.46 24.07 -0.86
CA ALA A 147 -9.59 24.84 -2.09
C ALA A 147 -8.48 25.91 -2.09
N LYS A 148 -7.22 25.48 -2.01
CA LYS A 148 -6.17 26.22 -2.71
C LYS A 148 -6.09 25.52 -4.05
N THR A 149 -6.68 26.14 -5.08
CA THR A 149 -6.41 25.79 -6.47
C THR A 149 -4.89 25.71 -6.63
N GLU A 150 -4.39 24.50 -6.83
CA GLU A 150 -2.96 24.16 -6.97
C GLU A 150 -2.46 24.63 -8.34
N GLU A 151 -2.47 25.93 -8.60
CA GLU A 151 -2.10 26.53 -9.90
C GLU A 151 -0.59 26.40 -10.24
N GLY A 152 0.14 25.52 -9.53
CA GLY A 152 1.55 25.23 -9.76
C GLY A 152 2.09 23.96 -9.12
N GLN A 153 1.26 23.10 -8.50
CA GLN A 153 1.74 21.88 -7.86
C GLN A 153 1.85 20.77 -8.92
N LYS A 154 3.07 20.55 -9.41
CA LYS A 154 3.35 19.56 -10.46
C LYS A 154 3.04 18.16 -9.91
N ALA A 155 2.18 17.42 -10.62
CA ALA A 155 1.81 16.08 -10.21
C ALA A 155 3.04 15.17 -10.02
N MET A 156 3.00 14.25 -9.05
CA MET A 156 4.12 13.33 -8.76
C MET A 156 4.59 12.59 -10.02
N ILE A 157 3.63 12.14 -10.84
CA ILE A 157 3.88 11.47 -12.13
C ILE A 157 4.54 12.36 -13.19
N MET A 158 4.49 13.68 -13.01
CA MET A 158 5.09 14.66 -13.91
C MET A 158 6.50 15.09 -13.45
N LEU A 159 6.92 14.79 -12.21
CA LEU A 159 8.19 15.28 -11.66
C LEU A 159 9.41 14.81 -12.47
N ASP A 160 9.54 13.51 -12.69
CA ASP A 160 10.69 12.88 -13.37
C ASP A 160 10.24 11.65 -14.18
N GLU A 161 10.94 11.34 -15.28
CA GLU A 161 10.61 10.24 -16.18
C GLU A 161 10.83 8.86 -15.51
N THR A 162 11.86 8.74 -14.66
CA THR A 162 12.05 7.52 -13.86
C THR A 162 10.88 7.35 -12.90
N THR A 163 10.43 8.45 -12.29
CA THR A 163 9.31 8.46 -11.35
C THR A 163 8.01 8.04 -12.02
N ARG A 164 7.73 8.61 -13.18
CA ARG A 164 6.59 8.24 -14.03
C ARG A 164 6.57 6.74 -14.33
N LYS A 165 7.69 6.18 -14.80
CA LYS A 165 7.80 4.76 -15.17
C LYS A 165 7.45 3.83 -14.03
N TRP A 166 7.99 4.05 -12.84
CA TRP A 166 7.70 3.16 -11.71
C TRP A 166 6.29 3.35 -11.17
N ILE A 167 5.72 4.56 -11.20
CA ILE A 167 4.32 4.82 -10.83
C ILE A 167 3.38 4.06 -11.77
N THR A 168 3.59 4.17 -13.08
CA THR A 168 2.83 3.40 -14.07
C THR A 168 3.00 1.90 -13.84
N ALA A 169 4.19 1.44 -13.48
CA ALA A 169 4.44 0.03 -13.16
C ALA A 169 3.71 -0.44 -11.89
N VAL A 170 3.55 0.41 -10.86
CA VAL A 170 2.73 0.09 -9.68
C VAL A 170 1.27 -0.15 -10.07
N LYS A 171 0.71 0.65 -10.98
CA LYS A 171 -0.65 0.40 -11.50
C LYS A 171 -0.75 -0.95 -12.20
N ARG A 172 0.27 -1.36 -12.95
CA ARG A 172 0.32 -2.70 -13.58
C ARG A 172 0.30 -3.81 -12.52
N LEU A 173 1.01 -3.64 -11.39
CA LEU A 173 0.97 -4.60 -10.27
C LEU A 173 -0.43 -4.70 -9.66
N ILE A 174 -1.14 -3.58 -9.45
CA ILE A 174 -2.51 -3.58 -8.94
C ILE A 174 -3.43 -4.40 -9.87
N THR A 175 -3.40 -4.10 -11.16
CA THR A 175 -4.24 -4.77 -12.16
C THR A 175 -3.88 -6.25 -12.32
N PHE A 176 -2.60 -6.61 -12.26
CA PHE A 176 -2.18 -8.01 -12.24
C PHE A 176 -2.75 -8.73 -11.01
N LYS A 177 -2.56 -8.18 -9.81
CA LYS A 177 -2.99 -8.81 -8.57
C LYS A 177 -4.51 -8.96 -8.50
N GLU A 178 -5.27 -7.99 -8.99
CA GLU A 178 -6.73 -8.05 -9.13
C GLU A 178 -7.17 -9.25 -10.00
N LYS A 179 -6.58 -9.40 -11.20
CA LYS A 179 -6.86 -10.53 -12.10
C LYS A 179 -6.42 -11.87 -11.52
N TYR A 180 -5.26 -11.91 -10.88
CA TYR A 180 -4.72 -13.11 -10.23
C TYR A 180 -5.65 -13.60 -9.11
N THR A 181 -6.10 -12.69 -8.25
CA THR A 181 -7.04 -13.01 -7.16
C THR A 181 -8.39 -13.47 -7.72
N ALA A 182 -8.93 -12.81 -8.75
CA ALA A 182 -10.16 -13.24 -9.40
C ALA A 182 -10.05 -14.66 -9.99
N SER A 183 -8.94 -14.97 -10.67
CA SER A 183 -8.69 -16.29 -11.25
C SER A 183 -8.54 -17.39 -10.19
N SER A 184 -7.96 -17.05 -9.03
CA SER A 184 -7.78 -17.97 -7.91
C SER A 184 -9.10 -18.25 -7.18
N CYS A 185 -9.98 -17.26 -7.07
CA CYS A 185 -11.31 -17.39 -6.48
C CYS A 185 -12.21 -18.34 -7.30
N VAL A 186 -12.21 -18.21 -8.63
CA VAL A 186 -13.02 -19.06 -9.52
C VAL A 186 -12.65 -20.54 -9.40
N LYS A 187 -11.37 -20.87 -9.22
CA LYS A 187 -10.91 -22.25 -9.05
C LYS A 187 -11.39 -22.88 -7.73
N GLY A 188 -11.54 -22.09 -6.67
CA GLY A 188 -12.03 -22.57 -5.37
C GLY A 188 -13.53 -22.87 -5.35
N SER A 189 -14.34 -22.22 -6.19
CA SER A 189 -15.78 -22.47 -6.27
C SER A 189 -16.15 -23.73 -7.09
N LEU A 190 -15.28 -24.17 -8.01
CA LEU A 190 -15.51 -25.36 -8.83
C LEU A 190 -15.23 -26.68 -8.08
N THR A 191 -14.52 -26.64 -6.95
CA THR A 191 -14.16 -27.85 -6.17
C THR A 191 -15.17 -28.23 -5.09
N TYR A 192 -16.27 -27.47 -4.93
CA TYR A 192 -17.31 -27.72 -3.91
C TYR A 192 -18.59 -28.40 -4.45
N HIS A 193 -18.61 -28.78 -5.72
CA HIS A 193 -19.78 -29.41 -6.37
C HIS A 193 -19.53 -30.83 -6.89
N GLN A 194 -18.58 -31.57 -6.32
CA GLN A 194 -18.46 -33.02 -6.53
C GLN A 194 -18.51 -33.78 -5.22
#